data_AF-A0A0E2AQL9-F1
#
_entry.id   AF-A0A0E2AQL9-F1
#
_cell.length_a   1.000
_cell.length_b   1.000
_cell.length_c   1.000
_cell.angle_alpha   90.00
_cell.angle_beta   90.00
_cell.angle_gamma   90.00
#
_symmetry.space_group_name_H-M   'P 1'
#
loop_
_entity.id
_entity.type
_entity.pdbx_description
1 polymer ?
#
loop_
_entity_poly.entity_id
_entity_poly.type
_entity_poly.pdbx_seq_one_letter_code
_entity_poly.pdbx_strand_id
1 'polypeptide(L)'
;MKTIRTLLLCTSLLAGTVAAQESSLVLSNGLGFVDTPYKAGTLEVDDTEDLIINCDEVDCTTFVEYALAMALCPQQGDEMQEGDFARNLQRIRYRDGKIDGYTSRLHYISDWINNAVRQGLLEDVTAAYSPFKQKLSLSYMSTHPELYKSLKNSPENVAQMAKYEKALSGKEVHYLPKDKLEPDGLPWIKNGDIIALTTNTPGLDVSHMGIAIYIKGQLHLLHASSKEGKVVVGKTALSQMLKDRKSLTGIRVLRMKK
;
A
#
# COMPACT_ATOMS: atom_id res chain seq x y z
N MET A 1 -5.01 21.37 12.35
CA MET A 1 -5.17 19.92 12.52
C MET A 1 -6.64 19.62 12.62
N LYS A 2 -7.23 19.01 11.59
CA LYS A 2 -8.57 18.42 11.71
C LYS A 2 -8.38 17.12 12.47
N THR A 3 -9.06 16.96 13.61
CA THR A 3 -9.09 15.68 14.34
C THR A 3 -9.72 14.61 13.45
N ILE A 4 -9.40 13.33 13.70
CA ILE A 4 -9.93 12.12 13.02
C ILE A 4 -11.45 12.23 12.71
N ARG A 5 -12.19 12.95 13.55
CA ARG A 5 -13.60 13.33 13.37
C ARG A 5 -13.97 14.00 12.03
N THR A 6 -13.04 14.61 11.30
CA THR A 6 -13.38 15.41 10.09
C THR A 6 -13.34 14.60 8.79
N LEU A 7 -12.80 13.38 8.80
CA LEU A 7 -12.75 12.52 7.60
C LEU A 7 -14.10 11.83 7.28
N LEU A 8 -15.10 11.96 8.17
CA LEU A 8 -16.30 11.13 8.18
C LEU A 8 -17.56 11.77 7.55
N LEU A 9 -17.45 12.94 6.91
CA LEU A 9 -18.62 13.69 6.40
C LEU A 9 -18.69 13.78 4.87
N CYS A 10 -18.54 12.67 4.14
CA CYS A 10 -18.89 12.61 2.70
C CYS A 10 -19.18 11.16 2.22
N THR A 11 -20.10 10.45 2.87
CA THR A 11 -20.54 9.11 2.42
C THR A 11 -21.87 9.10 1.65
N SER A 12 -22.47 10.26 1.36
CA SER A 12 -23.73 10.32 0.63
C SER A 12 -23.55 10.84 -0.79
N LEU A 13 -23.35 9.94 -1.77
CA LEU A 13 -23.86 10.06 -3.16
C LEU A 13 -23.45 8.93 -4.13
N LEU A 14 -22.68 7.91 -3.71
CA LEU A 14 -22.35 6.74 -4.56
C LEU A 14 -23.02 5.43 -4.13
N ALA A 15 -24.03 5.48 -3.26
CA ALA A 15 -24.74 4.30 -2.74
C ALA A 15 -25.60 3.54 -3.77
N GLY A 16 -25.56 3.92 -5.05
CA GLY A 16 -26.25 3.22 -6.13
C GLY A 16 -25.30 2.33 -6.92
N THR A 17 -25.46 1.00 -6.81
CA THR A 17 -24.89 -0.08 -7.65
C THR A 17 -23.65 -0.84 -7.17
N VAL A 18 -23.30 -0.80 -5.87
CA VAL A 18 -22.45 -1.85 -5.29
C VAL A 18 -23.34 -3.07 -5.01
N ALA A 19 -23.39 -4.01 -5.97
CA ALA A 19 -24.04 -5.30 -5.78
C ALA A 19 -23.53 -5.97 -4.49
N ALA A 20 -24.40 -6.74 -3.83
CA ALA A 20 -24.11 -7.47 -2.60
C ALA A 20 -22.84 -8.32 -2.73
N GLN A 21 -21.71 -7.77 -2.29
CA GLN A 21 -20.41 -8.41 -2.29
C GLN A 21 -19.78 -8.15 -0.92
N GLU A 22 -19.09 -9.17 -0.37
CA GLU A 22 -18.56 -9.21 1.00
C GLU A 22 -18.09 -7.85 1.51
N SER A 23 -18.61 -7.44 2.68
CA SER A 23 -18.21 -6.21 3.35
C SER A 23 -16.74 -6.29 3.78
N SER A 24 -15.86 -5.59 3.09
CA SER A 24 -14.46 -5.42 3.52
C SER A 24 -14.27 -4.09 4.23
N LEU A 25 -13.82 -4.14 5.48
CA LEU A 25 -13.49 -2.94 6.27
C LEU A 25 -12.38 -2.12 5.61
N VAL A 26 -11.40 -2.78 4.99
CA VAL A 26 -10.32 -2.08 4.25
C VAL A 26 -10.90 -1.30 3.09
N LEU A 27 -11.87 -1.87 2.37
CA LEU A 27 -12.53 -1.16 1.28
C LEU A 27 -13.40 -0.01 1.77
N SER A 28 -14.23 -0.21 2.80
CA SER A 28 -15.09 0.85 3.32
C SER A 28 -14.27 2.02 3.89
N ASN A 29 -13.21 1.71 4.63
CA ASN A 29 -12.29 2.73 5.15
C ASN A 29 -11.54 3.42 4.01
N GLY A 30 -11.07 2.66 3.02
CA GLY A 30 -10.43 3.22 1.83
C GLY A 30 -11.33 4.19 1.06
N LEU A 31 -12.61 3.86 0.90
CA LEU A 31 -13.58 4.74 0.23
C LEU A 31 -13.78 6.07 0.96
N GLY A 32 -13.58 6.11 2.28
CA GLY A 32 -13.60 7.34 3.07
C GLY A 32 -12.48 8.34 2.73
N PHE A 33 -11.44 7.89 2.01
CA PHE A 33 -10.36 8.77 1.54
C PHE A 33 -10.58 9.29 0.12
N VAL A 34 -11.64 8.90 -0.59
CA VAL A 34 -11.89 9.44 -1.94
C VAL A 34 -11.90 10.97 -1.89
N ASP A 35 -11.25 11.59 -2.88
CA ASP A 35 -10.99 13.03 -2.97
C ASP A 35 -9.93 13.61 -2.01
N THR A 36 -9.37 12.82 -1.08
CA THR A 36 -8.21 13.26 -0.26
C THR A 36 -7.03 13.62 -1.17
N PRO A 37 -6.43 14.81 -1.03
CA PRO A 37 -5.30 15.27 -1.84
C PRO A 37 -4.11 14.31 -1.86
N TYR A 38 -3.50 14.18 -3.04
CA TYR A 38 -2.23 13.49 -3.20
C TYR A 38 -1.07 14.40 -2.80
N LYS A 39 -0.15 13.91 -1.97
CA LYS A 39 1.11 14.58 -1.66
C LYS A 39 2.21 13.58 -1.39
N ALA A 40 3.32 13.71 -2.12
CA ALA A 40 4.53 12.91 -1.88
C ALA A 40 5.33 13.48 -0.70
N GLY A 41 6.04 12.62 0.02
CA GLY A 41 7.01 13.03 1.04
C GLY A 41 6.39 13.58 2.32
N THR A 42 5.12 13.25 2.62
CA THR A 42 4.44 13.69 3.85
C THR A 42 5.08 13.16 5.13
N LEU A 43 5.86 12.07 5.03
CA LEU A 43 6.59 11.46 6.14
C LEU A 43 8.05 11.93 6.25
N GLU A 44 8.48 12.92 5.45
CA GLU A 44 9.87 13.39 5.37
C GLU A 44 10.06 14.81 5.93
N VAL A 45 9.09 15.28 6.73
CA VAL A 45 9.01 16.67 7.20
C VAL A 45 9.97 16.97 8.35
N ASP A 46 10.19 16.01 9.23
CA ASP A 46 11.06 16.15 10.40
C ASP A 46 12.49 15.67 10.11
N ASP A 47 13.42 15.98 11.03
CA ASP A 47 14.82 15.54 10.92
C ASP A 47 15.06 14.18 11.59
N THR A 48 14.19 13.79 12.53
CA THR A 48 14.22 12.49 13.20
C THR A 48 12.98 11.68 12.82
N GLU A 49 13.17 10.38 12.59
CA GLU A 49 12.05 9.48 12.28
C GLU A 49 11.15 9.31 13.52
N ASP A 50 9.86 9.60 13.35
CA ASP A 50 8.80 9.34 14.33
C ASP A 50 7.48 9.03 13.58
N LEU A 51 6.45 8.57 14.30
CA LEU A 51 5.16 8.21 13.72
C LEU A 51 4.37 9.45 13.28
N ILE A 52 4.57 9.86 12.01
CA ILE A 52 3.78 10.93 11.41
C ILE A 52 2.42 10.41 10.93
N ILE A 53 1.34 11.05 11.38
CA ILE A 53 -0.03 10.78 10.94
C ILE A 53 -0.57 12.01 10.21
N ASN A 54 -0.71 11.89 8.89
CA ASN A 54 -1.34 12.90 8.06
C ASN A 54 -2.37 12.21 7.14
N CYS A 55 -3.63 12.18 7.56
CA CYS A 55 -4.73 11.61 6.77
C CYS A 55 -5.37 12.62 5.81
N ASP A 56 -5.00 13.91 5.90
CA ASP A 56 -5.50 14.98 5.04
C ASP A 56 -4.72 15.07 3.71
N GLU A 57 -3.51 14.53 3.66
CA GLU A 57 -2.67 14.48 2.47
C GLU A 57 -1.94 13.13 2.41
N VAL A 58 -2.15 12.37 1.34
CA VAL A 58 -1.67 10.98 1.24
C VAL A 58 -0.89 10.74 -0.04
N ASP A 59 0.04 9.79 0.01
CA ASP A 59 0.56 9.12 -1.17
C ASP A 59 -0.03 7.71 -1.28
N CYS A 60 0.41 6.93 -2.26
CA CYS A 60 -0.14 5.60 -2.51
C CYS A 60 0.09 4.60 -1.38
N THR A 61 1.19 4.74 -0.63
CA THR A 61 1.53 3.81 0.44
C THR A 61 0.82 4.21 1.73
N THR A 62 0.97 5.46 2.14
CA THR A 62 0.34 6.00 3.35
C THR A 62 -1.18 5.85 3.32
N PHE A 63 -1.82 6.06 2.16
CA PHE A 63 -3.25 5.77 1.97
C PHE A 63 -3.62 4.33 2.39
N VAL A 64 -2.89 3.34 1.86
CA VAL A 64 -3.16 1.93 2.16
C VAL A 64 -2.86 1.62 3.62
N GLU A 65 -1.77 2.16 4.17
CA GLU A 65 -1.41 1.99 5.58
C GLU A 65 -2.50 2.52 6.52
N TYR A 66 -3.04 3.71 6.25
CA TYR A 66 -4.12 4.27 7.05
C TYR A 66 -5.41 3.45 6.94
N ALA A 67 -5.83 3.09 5.73
CA ALA A 67 -7.03 2.27 5.54
C ALA A 67 -6.92 0.90 6.24
N LEU A 68 -5.74 0.27 6.19
CA LEU A 68 -5.46 -0.98 6.89
C LEU A 68 -5.42 -0.79 8.41
N ALA A 69 -4.73 0.24 8.91
CA ALA A 69 -4.65 0.54 10.34
C ALA A 69 -6.03 0.78 10.95
N MET A 70 -6.90 1.52 10.24
CA MET A 70 -8.30 1.73 10.60
C MET A 70 -9.10 0.42 10.63
N ALA A 71 -8.96 -0.43 9.62
CA ALA A 71 -9.69 -1.70 9.55
C ALA A 71 -9.29 -2.71 10.65
N LEU A 72 -8.04 -2.62 11.12
CA LEU A 72 -7.52 -3.43 12.22
C LEU A 72 -8.01 -2.97 13.59
N CYS A 73 -8.50 -1.74 13.75
CA CYS A 73 -9.05 -1.28 15.02
C CYS A 73 -10.25 -2.14 15.48
N PRO A 74 -10.41 -2.40 16.80
CA PRO A 74 -11.53 -3.20 17.31
C PRO A 74 -12.88 -2.56 17.01
N GLN A 75 -12.96 -1.24 17.17
CA GLN A 75 -14.12 -0.41 16.90
C GLN A 75 -13.91 0.42 15.62
N GLN A 76 -14.99 0.69 14.90
CA GLN A 76 -14.99 1.40 13.62
C GLN A 76 -15.78 2.71 13.74
N GLY A 77 -15.60 3.63 12.79
CA GLY A 77 -16.28 4.93 12.82
C GLY A 77 -15.88 5.77 14.03
N ASP A 78 -16.85 6.47 14.63
CA ASP A 78 -16.63 7.40 15.74
C ASP A 78 -16.18 6.74 17.05
N GLU A 79 -16.30 5.41 17.13
CA GLU A 79 -15.83 4.61 18.26
C GLU A 79 -14.34 4.23 18.14
N MET A 80 -13.70 4.51 17.00
CA MET A 80 -12.28 4.21 16.80
C MET A 80 -11.39 5.04 17.73
N GLN A 81 -10.56 4.37 18.53
CA GLN A 81 -9.61 5.04 19.41
C GLN A 81 -8.33 5.40 18.66
N GLU A 82 -7.88 6.65 18.82
CA GLU A 82 -6.64 7.15 18.24
C GLU A 82 -5.42 6.30 18.65
N GLY A 83 -5.39 5.84 19.90
CA GLY A 83 -4.32 4.97 20.41
C GLY A 83 -4.28 3.59 19.72
N ASP A 84 -5.42 2.99 19.38
CA ASP A 84 -5.47 1.73 18.63
C ASP A 84 -4.98 1.93 17.20
N PHE A 85 -5.44 3.01 16.55
CA PHE A 85 -5.04 3.38 15.21
C PHE A 85 -3.52 3.61 15.11
N ALA A 86 -2.95 4.42 16.00
CA ALA A 86 -1.52 4.73 16.02
C ALA A 86 -0.67 3.46 16.25
N ARG A 87 -1.09 2.59 17.18
CA ARG A 87 -0.41 1.30 17.42
C ARG A 87 -0.44 0.40 16.18
N ASN A 88 -1.59 0.29 15.51
CA ASN A 88 -1.71 -0.51 14.30
C ASN A 88 -0.84 0.07 13.17
N LEU A 89 -0.90 1.39 12.97
CA LEU A 89 -0.11 2.07 11.95
C LEU A 89 1.40 1.87 12.18
N GLN A 90 1.87 2.00 13.42
CA GLN A 90 3.28 1.77 13.76
C GLN A 90 3.72 0.33 13.43
N ARG A 91 2.89 -0.67 13.76
CA ARG A 91 3.14 -2.09 13.44
C ARG A 91 3.18 -2.36 11.94
N ILE A 92 2.42 -1.61 11.15
CA ILE A 92 2.38 -1.71 9.69
C ILE A 92 3.62 -1.07 9.08
N ARG A 93 3.92 0.18 9.44
CA ARG A 93 4.90 1.04 8.77
C ARG A 93 6.35 0.76 9.14
N TYR A 94 6.58 0.31 10.38
CA TYR A 94 7.92 0.08 10.90
C TYR A 94 8.20 -1.39 11.12
N ARG A 95 9.44 -1.79 10.86
CA ARG A 95 9.89 -3.18 11.03
C ARG A 95 9.66 -3.63 12.47
N ASP A 96 8.88 -4.69 12.63
CA ASP A 96 8.43 -5.23 13.91
C ASP A 96 7.74 -4.22 14.83
N GLY A 97 7.19 -3.14 14.26
CA GLY A 97 6.55 -2.04 15.00
C GLY A 97 7.51 -1.21 15.83
N LYS A 98 8.81 -1.16 15.49
CA LYS A 98 9.82 -0.42 16.24
C LYS A 98 10.39 0.74 15.42
N ILE A 99 10.22 1.95 15.94
CA ILE A 99 10.78 3.17 15.35
C ILE A 99 12.23 3.28 15.85
N ASP A 100 13.17 3.28 14.90
CA ASP A 100 14.62 3.31 15.16
C ASP A 100 15.33 3.93 13.95
N GLY A 101 15.06 5.23 13.74
CA GLY A 101 15.58 5.98 12.62
C GLY A 101 14.92 5.64 11.26
N TYR A 102 15.33 6.38 10.24
CA TYR A 102 14.72 6.34 8.90
C TYR A 102 14.67 4.94 8.29
N THR A 103 15.69 4.13 8.52
CA THR A 103 15.81 2.79 7.92
C THR A 103 15.01 1.71 8.66
N SER A 104 14.39 2.04 9.80
CA SER A 104 13.42 1.15 10.44
C SER A 104 12.05 1.19 9.76
N ARG A 105 11.74 2.27 9.01
CA ARG A 105 10.56 2.35 8.14
C ARG A 105 10.69 1.40 6.95
N LEU A 106 9.59 0.75 6.60
CA LEU A 106 9.55 -0.31 5.58
C LEU A 106 9.38 0.28 4.17
N HIS A 107 10.47 0.81 3.60
CA HIS A 107 10.43 1.51 2.31
C HIS A 107 10.22 0.60 1.09
N TYR A 108 10.77 -0.62 1.10
CA TYR A 108 10.52 -1.61 0.06
C TYR A 108 9.26 -2.40 0.37
N ILE A 109 8.32 -2.45 -0.58
CA ILE A 109 7.02 -3.08 -0.35
C ILE A 109 7.14 -4.59 -0.11
N SER A 110 8.13 -5.27 -0.69
CA SER A 110 8.37 -6.67 -0.32
C SER A 110 8.77 -6.84 1.14
N ASP A 111 9.48 -5.89 1.74
CA ASP A 111 9.79 -5.92 3.18
C ASP A 111 8.57 -5.56 4.02
N TRP A 112 7.80 -4.57 3.58
CA TRP A 112 6.51 -4.21 4.18
C TRP A 112 5.55 -5.41 4.25
N ILE A 113 5.45 -6.16 3.15
CA ILE A 113 4.65 -7.40 3.08
C ILE A 113 5.19 -8.46 4.04
N ASN A 114 6.50 -8.69 4.04
CA ASN A 114 7.12 -9.67 4.94
C ASN A 114 6.84 -9.34 6.41
N ASN A 115 6.94 -8.06 6.78
CA ASN A 115 6.61 -7.59 8.12
C ASN A 115 5.14 -7.83 8.45
N ALA A 116 4.22 -7.37 7.59
CA ALA A 116 2.79 -7.50 7.83
C ALA A 116 2.34 -8.97 7.93
N VAL A 117 2.89 -9.87 7.12
CA VAL A 117 2.65 -11.32 7.22
C VAL A 117 3.23 -11.89 8.52
N ARG A 118 4.47 -11.55 8.87
CA ARG A 118 5.12 -11.99 10.13
C ARG A 118 4.36 -11.52 11.37
N GLN A 119 3.81 -10.31 11.33
CA GLN A 119 3.01 -9.71 12.40
C GLN A 119 1.56 -10.22 12.43
N GLY A 120 1.18 -11.10 11.50
CA GLY A 120 -0.17 -11.67 11.41
C GLY A 120 -1.24 -10.70 10.93
N LEU A 121 -0.85 -9.56 10.32
CA LEU A 121 -1.76 -8.51 9.85
C LEU A 121 -2.30 -8.77 8.45
N LEU A 122 -1.50 -9.44 7.60
CA LEU A 122 -1.84 -9.76 6.22
C LEU A 122 -1.58 -11.24 5.91
N GLU A 123 -2.30 -11.76 4.93
CA GLU A 123 -1.93 -12.97 4.19
C GLU A 123 -1.51 -12.62 2.75
N ASP A 124 -0.57 -13.39 2.18
CA ASP A 124 -0.18 -13.27 0.77
C ASP A 124 -1.07 -14.17 -0.09
N VAL A 125 -2.10 -13.56 -0.70
CA VAL A 125 -3.07 -14.27 -1.54
C VAL A 125 -2.39 -14.78 -2.81
N THR A 126 -1.50 -13.98 -3.42
CA THR A 126 -0.77 -14.41 -4.62
C THR A 126 0.08 -15.66 -4.39
N ALA A 127 0.66 -15.83 -3.20
CA ALA A 127 1.42 -17.03 -2.84
C ALA A 127 0.56 -18.30 -2.82
N ALA A 128 -0.74 -18.19 -2.52
CA ALA A 128 -1.65 -19.33 -2.50
C ALA A 128 -2.24 -19.66 -3.88
N TYR A 129 -2.48 -18.66 -4.74
CA TYR A 129 -3.29 -18.81 -5.96
C TYR A 129 -2.56 -18.62 -7.28
N SER A 130 -1.38 -17.97 -7.30
CA SER A 130 -0.62 -17.78 -8.53
C SER A 130 0.58 -18.72 -8.57
N PRO A 131 0.79 -19.51 -9.64
CA PRO A 131 2.00 -20.35 -9.76
C PRO A 131 3.24 -19.54 -10.20
N PHE A 132 3.05 -18.30 -10.65
CA PHE A 132 4.12 -17.48 -11.21
C PHE A 132 4.95 -16.82 -10.12
N LYS A 133 6.27 -16.88 -10.31
CA LYS A 133 7.25 -16.32 -9.39
C LYS A 133 8.16 -15.34 -10.09
N GLN A 134 8.61 -14.34 -9.36
CA GLN A 134 9.68 -13.44 -9.78
C GLN A 134 10.76 -13.39 -8.70
N LYS A 135 12.02 -13.26 -9.13
CA LYS A 135 13.16 -13.13 -8.21
C LYS A 135 13.36 -11.66 -7.87
N LEU A 136 13.38 -11.33 -6.58
CA LEU A 136 13.62 -9.95 -6.13
C LEU A 136 15.07 -9.54 -6.44
N SER A 137 15.24 -8.32 -6.94
CA SER A 137 16.53 -7.68 -7.20
C SER A 137 16.43 -6.22 -6.78
N LEU A 138 16.75 -5.95 -5.51
CA LEU A 138 16.58 -4.64 -4.87
C LEU A 138 17.93 -3.96 -4.70
N SER A 139 17.99 -2.69 -5.06
CA SER A 139 19.18 -1.85 -4.90
C SER A 139 18.90 -0.35 -5.04
N TYR A 140 17.68 0.05 -5.42
CA TYR A 140 17.39 1.38 -5.92
C TYR A 140 17.75 2.49 -4.94
N MET A 141 17.38 2.35 -3.67
CA MET A 141 17.62 3.39 -2.66
C MET A 141 19.11 3.55 -2.35
N SER A 142 19.86 2.46 -2.16
CA SER A 142 21.30 2.56 -1.86
C SER A 142 22.14 3.01 -3.07
N THR A 143 21.68 2.78 -4.30
CA THR A 143 22.37 3.24 -5.52
C THR A 143 21.95 4.64 -5.99
N HIS A 144 20.89 5.21 -5.43
CA HIS A 144 20.42 6.58 -5.73
C HIS A 144 20.18 7.40 -4.44
N PRO A 145 21.16 7.47 -3.51
CA PRO A 145 20.97 8.12 -2.21
C PRO A 145 20.64 9.62 -2.34
N GLU A 146 21.05 10.27 -3.42
CA GLU A 146 20.79 11.68 -3.71
C GLU A 146 19.30 12.03 -3.82
N LEU A 147 18.44 11.04 -4.10
CA LEU A 147 17.00 11.22 -4.22
C LEU A 147 16.28 11.28 -2.85
N TYR A 148 16.97 10.92 -1.76
CA TYR A 148 16.35 10.75 -0.44
C TYR A 148 17.04 11.64 0.61
N LYS A 149 16.27 12.53 1.26
CA LYS A 149 16.77 13.48 2.30
C LYS A 149 17.62 12.76 3.36
N SER A 150 17.13 11.62 3.84
CA SER A 150 17.74 10.84 4.91
C SER A 150 18.88 9.93 4.46
N LEU A 151 19.15 9.81 3.15
CA LEU A 151 20.26 9.01 2.60
C LEU A 151 21.40 9.86 2.05
N LYS A 152 21.09 10.95 1.33
CA LYS A 152 22.08 11.75 0.57
C LYS A 152 23.33 12.15 1.36
N ASN A 153 23.17 12.39 2.67
CA ASN A 153 24.23 12.82 3.57
C ASN A 153 24.48 11.84 4.73
N SER A 154 23.96 10.61 4.66
CA SER A 154 24.19 9.59 5.69
C SER A 154 24.69 8.27 5.10
N PRO A 155 26.03 8.06 5.03
CA PRO A 155 26.61 6.79 4.61
C PRO A 155 26.15 5.60 5.46
N GLU A 156 25.82 5.84 6.73
CA GLU A 156 25.28 4.84 7.65
C GLU A 156 23.92 4.32 7.14
N ASN A 157 23.00 5.23 6.80
CA ASN A 157 21.65 4.86 6.36
C ASN A 157 21.73 4.16 5.01
N VAL A 158 22.62 4.63 4.12
CA VAL A 158 22.88 3.97 2.82
C VAL A 158 23.38 2.55 3.04
N ALA A 159 24.36 2.34 3.93
CA ALA A 159 24.87 1.01 4.24
C ALA A 159 23.79 0.12 4.87
N GLN A 160 22.92 0.68 5.72
CA GLN A 160 21.83 -0.06 6.34
C GLN A 160 20.75 -0.45 5.34
N MET A 161 20.38 0.44 4.41
CA MET A 161 19.48 0.11 3.30
C MET A 161 20.05 -0.98 2.39
N ALA A 162 21.35 -0.90 2.05
CA ALA A 162 22.02 -1.92 1.25
C ALA A 162 21.99 -3.31 1.92
N LYS A 163 22.07 -3.39 3.27
CA LYS A 163 21.91 -4.66 4.00
C LYS A 163 20.50 -5.23 3.85
N TYR A 164 19.46 -4.41 3.97
CA TYR A 164 18.07 -4.85 3.78
C TYR A 164 17.82 -5.29 2.34
N GLU A 165 18.28 -4.51 1.36
CA GLU A 165 18.23 -4.83 -0.06
C GLU A 165 18.91 -6.17 -0.37
N LYS A 166 20.10 -6.41 0.20
CA LYS A 166 20.85 -7.67 0.04
C LYS A 166 20.13 -8.86 0.69
N ALA A 167 19.43 -8.65 1.81
CA ALA A 167 18.69 -9.70 2.52
C ALA A 167 17.36 -10.06 1.84
N LEU A 168 16.77 -9.14 1.07
CA LEU A 168 15.57 -9.36 0.27
C LEU A 168 15.90 -9.94 -1.11
N SER A 169 16.97 -9.45 -1.73
CA SER A 169 17.38 -9.83 -3.07
C SER A 169 17.73 -11.31 -3.17
N GLY A 170 17.29 -11.93 -4.26
CA GLY A 170 17.47 -13.35 -4.55
C GLY A 170 16.33 -14.25 -4.08
N LYS A 171 15.45 -13.77 -3.19
CA LYS A 171 14.23 -14.48 -2.81
C LYS A 171 13.24 -14.50 -3.98
N GLU A 172 12.53 -15.61 -4.14
CA GLU A 172 11.39 -15.70 -5.05
C GLU A 172 10.13 -15.24 -4.32
N VAL A 173 9.30 -14.45 -4.98
CA VAL A 173 7.96 -14.10 -4.52
C VAL A 173 6.95 -14.44 -5.60
N HIS A 174 5.79 -14.91 -5.18
CA HIS A 174 4.67 -15.12 -6.08
C HIS A 174 4.06 -13.79 -6.50
N TYR A 175 3.65 -13.70 -7.75
CA TYR A 175 2.93 -12.54 -8.29
C TYR A 175 2.00 -13.01 -9.42
N LEU A 176 1.06 -12.18 -9.86
CA LEU A 176 0.26 -12.43 -11.05
C LEU A 176 0.77 -11.56 -12.20
N PRO A 177 1.36 -12.14 -13.25
CA PRO A 177 1.73 -11.41 -14.46
C PRO A 177 0.54 -10.65 -15.04
N LYS A 178 0.76 -9.43 -15.54
CA LYS A 178 -0.33 -8.57 -16.02
C LYS A 178 -1.09 -9.12 -17.23
N ASP A 179 -0.48 -10.03 -18.00
CA ASP A 179 -1.13 -10.72 -19.12
C ASP A 179 -2.06 -11.86 -18.66
N LYS A 180 -2.09 -12.17 -17.35
CA LYS A 180 -2.99 -13.14 -16.72
C LYS A 180 -4.13 -12.50 -15.93
N LEU A 181 -4.21 -11.17 -15.91
CA LEU A 181 -5.29 -10.44 -15.26
C LEU A 181 -6.28 -9.90 -16.30
N GLU A 182 -7.50 -10.40 -16.24
CA GLU A 182 -8.61 -9.94 -17.08
C GLU A 182 -9.31 -8.71 -16.48
N PRO A 183 -10.06 -7.92 -17.27
CA PRO A 183 -10.85 -6.78 -16.77
C PRO A 183 -11.79 -7.15 -15.62
N ASP A 184 -12.33 -8.35 -15.65
CA ASP A 184 -13.30 -8.86 -14.66
C ASP A 184 -12.60 -9.45 -13.42
N GLY A 185 -11.28 -9.30 -13.31
CA GLY A 185 -10.49 -9.83 -12.20
C GLY A 185 -10.37 -11.35 -12.22
N LEU A 186 -10.18 -11.91 -11.02
CA LEU A 186 -10.11 -13.36 -10.78
C LEU A 186 -10.86 -13.66 -9.49
N PRO A 187 -11.50 -14.83 -9.35
CA PRO A 187 -12.40 -15.13 -8.22
C PRO A 187 -11.71 -15.12 -6.85
N TRP A 188 -10.39 -15.27 -6.81
CA TRP A 188 -9.61 -15.21 -5.57
C TRP A 188 -9.15 -13.80 -5.19
N ILE A 189 -9.31 -12.81 -6.08
CA ILE A 189 -9.11 -11.38 -5.79
C ILE A 189 -10.45 -10.81 -5.35
N LYS A 190 -10.50 -10.27 -4.13
CA LYS A 190 -11.73 -9.80 -3.48
C LYS A 190 -11.72 -8.28 -3.27
N ASN A 191 -12.91 -7.73 -3.06
CA ASN A 191 -13.07 -6.35 -2.60
C ASN A 191 -12.26 -6.10 -1.33
N GLY A 192 -11.46 -5.04 -1.33
CA GLY A 192 -10.63 -4.65 -0.20
C GLY A 192 -9.28 -5.39 -0.08
N ASP A 193 -8.96 -6.30 -1.01
CA ASP A 193 -7.60 -6.80 -1.11
C ASP A 193 -6.64 -5.65 -1.44
N ILE A 194 -5.49 -5.64 -0.80
CA ILE A 194 -4.40 -4.71 -1.09
C ILE A 194 -3.67 -5.22 -2.32
N ILE A 195 -3.46 -4.32 -3.28
CA ILE A 195 -2.82 -4.60 -4.55
C ILE A 195 -1.50 -3.84 -4.60
N ALA A 196 -0.40 -4.56 -4.81
CA ALA A 196 0.92 -3.98 -5.06
C ALA A 196 1.30 -4.20 -6.52
N LEU A 197 1.48 -3.12 -7.28
CA LEU A 197 1.82 -3.18 -8.72
C LEU A 197 3.33 -3.42 -8.88
N THR A 198 3.70 -4.61 -9.34
CA THR A 198 5.11 -4.98 -9.53
C THR A 198 5.70 -4.26 -10.73
N THR A 199 7.00 -3.95 -10.67
CA THR A 199 7.70 -3.17 -11.70
C THR A 199 8.93 -3.90 -12.25
N ASN A 200 9.35 -3.55 -13.46
CA ASN A 200 10.66 -3.90 -14.03
C ASN A 200 11.69 -2.77 -13.92
N THR A 201 11.38 -1.69 -13.20
CA THR A 201 12.37 -0.64 -12.90
C THR A 201 13.56 -1.28 -12.17
N PRO A 202 14.80 -1.14 -12.68
CA PRO A 202 15.96 -1.77 -12.06
C PRO A 202 16.12 -1.40 -10.58
N GLY A 203 16.30 -2.40 -9.72
CA GLY A 203 16.49 -2.19 -8.28
C GLY A 203 15.22 -1.96 -7.46
N LEU A 204 14.02 -1.97 -8.07
CA LEU A 204 12.71 -1.85 -7.40
C LEU A 204 11.85 -3.10 -7.64
N ASP A 205 10.99 -3.41 -6.68
CA ASP A 205 10.01 -4.50 -6.74
C ASP A 205 8.58 -4.03 -7.08
N VAL A 206 8.15 -2.94 -6.44
CA VAL A 206 6.79 -2.40 -6.52
C VAL A 206 6.87 -0.90 -6.78
N SER A 207 6.06 -0.40 -7.71
CA SER A 207 6.02 1.04 -8.03
C SER A 207 4.81 1.78 -7.47
N HIS A 208 3.77 1.06 -7.08
CA HIS A 208 2.50 1.65 -6.64
C HIS A 208 1.66 0.65 -5.85
N MET A 209 0.74 1.16 -5.03
CA MET A 209 -0.21 0.36 -4.28
C MET A 209 -1.62 0.95 -4.35
N GLY A 210 -2.62 0.11 -4.06
CA GLY A 210 -4.01 0.51 -3.89
C GLY A 210 -4.86 -0.62 -3.33
N ILE A 211 -6.18 -0.44 -3.37
CA ILE A 211 -7.18 -1.36 -2.84
C ILE A 211 -8.08 -1.83 -3.99
N ALA A 212 -8.30 -3.14 -4.08
CA ALA A 212 -9.19 -3.75 -5.05
C ALA A 212 -10.65 -3.35 -4.82
N ILE A 213 -11.33 -2.95 -5.88
CA ILE A 213 -12.77 -2.64 -5.86
C ILE A 213 -13.43 -3.13 -7.16
N TYR A 214 -14.49 -3.92 -7.04
CA TYR A 214 -15.28 -4.37 -8.18
C TYR A 214 -16.39 -3.37 -8.50
N ILE A 215 -16.41 -2.85 -9.72
CA ILE A 215 -17.42 -1.94 -10.23
C ILE A 215 -18.09 -2.60 -11.43
N LYS A 216 -19.39 -2.91 -11.31
CA LYS A 216 -20.17 -3.58 -12.37
C LYS A 216 -19.48 -4.84 -12.93
N GLY A 217 -18.87 -5.64 -12.05
CA GLY A 217 -18.17 -6.88 -12.40
C GLY A 217 -16.70 -6.71 -12.81
N GLN A 218 -16.22 -5.48 -13.04
CA GLN A 218 -14.82 -5.22 -13.41
C GLN A 218 -13.97 -4.93 -12.18
N LEU A 219 -12.75 -5.44 -12.15
CA LEU A 219 -11.77 -5.14 -11.10
C LEU A 219 -11.12 -3.78 -11.38
N HIS A 220 -11.37 -2.81 -10.51
CA HIS A 220 -10.76 -1.49 -10.49
C HIS A 220 -9.80 -1.35 -9.30
N LEU A 221 -9.05 -0.25 -9.29
CA LEU A 221 -8.11 0.09 -8.23
C LEU A 221 -8.49 1.42 -7.59
N LEU A 222 -8.84 1.38 -6.31
CA LEU A 222 -8.94 2.56 -5.45
C LEU A 222 -7.51 2.93 -4.99
N HIS A 223 -7.00 4.10 -5.36
CA HIS A 223 -5.62 4.50 -5.05
C HIS A 223 -5.43 6.01 -4.98
N ALA A 224 -4.38 6.45 -4.27
CA ALA A 224 -3.91 7.83 -4.29
C ALA A 224 -3.15 8.11 -5.61
N SER A 225 -3.78 8.84 -6.53
CA SER A 225 -3.24 9.09 -7.87
C SER A 225 -2.48 10.40 -7.93
N SER A 226 -1.17 10.34 -8.18
CA SER A 226 -0.38 11.54 -8.46
C SER A 226 -0.86 12.26 -9.74
N LYS A 227 -1.41 11.52 -10.71
CA LYS A 227 -1.92 12.09 -11.97
C LYS A 227 -3.23 12.87 -11.77
N GLU A 228 -4.12 12.35 -10.94
CA GLU A 228 -5.41 13.01 -10.65
C GLU A 228 -5.32 13.95 -9.43
N GLY A 229 -4.18 13.97 -8.73
CA GLY A 229 -3.92 14.85 -7.59
C GLY A 229 -4.67 14.47 -6.31
N LYS A 230 -5.29 13.29 -6.24
CA LYS A 230 -6.12 12.83 -5.13
C LYS A 230 -6.36 11.32 -5.14
N VAL A 231 -6.97 10.80 -4.09
CA VAL A 231 -7.48 9.42 -4.05
C VAL A 231 -8.70 9.28 -4.95
N VAL A 232 -8.66 8.26 -5.82
CA VAL A 232 -9.69 8.01 -6.83
C VAL A 232 -9.96 6.51 -6.97
N VAL A 233 -11.18 6.17 -7.41
CA VAL A 233 -11.41 4.89 -8.09
C VAL A 233 -10.92 5.04 -9.52
N GLY A 234 -9.99 4.19 -9.95
CA GLY A 234 -9.44 4.22 -11.30
C GLY A 234 -10.54 4.19 -12.36
N LYS A 235 -10.41 5.02 -13.41
CA LYS A 235 -11.43 5.15 -14.47
C LYS A 235 -11.56 3.90 -15.34
N THR A 236 -10.50 3.08 -15.41
CA THR A 236 -10.43 1.85 -16.20
C THR A 236 -10.14 0.66 -15.28
N ALA A 237 -10.40 -0.55 -15.79
CA ALA A 237 -10.05 -1.78 -15.10
C ALA A 237 -8.54 -1.84 -14.79
N LEU A 238 -8.17 -2.50 -13.70
CA LEU A 238 -6.79 -2.65 -13.24
C LEU A 238 -5.90 -3.31 -14.31
N SER A 239 -6.45 -4.28 -15.05
CA SER A 239 -5.76 -4.91 -16.18
C SER A 239 -5.34 -3.90 -17.26
N GLN A 240 -6.17 -2.89 -17.55
CA GLN A 240 -5.84 -1.83 -18.50
C GLN A 240 -4.73 -0.92 -17.95
N MET A 241 -4.82 -0.50 -16.68
CA MET A 241 -3.78 0.30 -16.03
C MET A 241 -2.39 -0.36 -16.11
N LEU A 242 -2.33 -1.68 -15.91
CA LEU A 242 -1.09 -2.45 -16.03
C LEU A 242 -0.59 -2.54 -17.48
N LYS A 243 -1.51 -2.68 -18.45
CA LYS A 243 -1.18 -2.76 -19.89
C LYS A 243 -0.67 -1.43 -20.43
N ASP A 244 -1.22 -0.30 -19.95
CA ASP A 244 -0.86 1.05 -20.40
C ASP A 244 0.58 1.46 -20.03
N ARG A 245 1.20 0.80 -19.06
CA ARG A 245 2.56 1.12 -18.60
C ARG A 245 3.50 -0.06 -18.81
N LYS A 246 4.54 0.15 -19.63
CA LYS A 246 5.58 -0.86 -19.91
C LYS A 246 6.37 -1.26 -18.66
N SER A 247 6.50 -0.34 -17.70
CA SER A 247 7.23 -0.63 -16.45
C SER A 247 6.48 -1.56 -15.51
N LEU A 248 5.14 -1.58 -15.55
CA LEU A 248 4.34 -2.46 -14.72
C LEU A 248 4.38 -3.89 -15.27
N THR A 249 4.63 -4.88 -14.42
CA THR A 249 4.78 -6.28 -14.82
C THR A 249 3.63 -7.16 -14.36
N GLY A 250 2.90 -6.76 -13.32
CA GLY A 250 1.85 -7.57 -12.70
C GLY A 250 1.45 -7.04 -11.34
N ILE A 251 0.89 -7.91 -10.51
CA ILE A 251 0.43 -7.58 -9.16
C ILE A 251 0.84 -8.62 -8.12
N ARG A 252 1.06 -8.18 -6.89
CA ARG A 252 0.91 -9.01 -5.69
C ARG A 252 -0.42 -8.65 -5.01
N VAL A 253 -1.07 -9.65 -4.44
CA VAL A 253 -2.39 -9.50 -3.80
C VAL A 253 -2.28 -9.92 -2.35
N LEU A 254 -2.72 -9.05 -1.45
CA LEU A 254 -2.63 -9.24 -0.01
C LEU A 254 -4.00 -9.01 0.60
N ARG A 255 -4.31 -9.72 1.68
CA ARG A 255 -5.60 -9.58 2.37
C ARG A 255 -5.39 -9.38 3.85
N MET A 256 -6.18 -8.48 4.44
CA MET A 256 -6.20 -8.27 5.88
C MET A 256 -6.57 -9.57 6.59
N LYS A 257 -5.72 -9.94 7.54
CA LYS A 257 -5.99 -11.02 8.48
C LYS A 257 -6.33 -10.39 9.82
N LYS A 258 -7.53 -10.68 10.31
CA LYS A 258 -8.02 -10.23 11.62
C LYS A 258 -8.47 -11.45 12.41
#